data_AF-A0A961GKR1-F1
#
_entry.id   AF-A0A961GKR1-F1
#
_cell.length_a   1.000
_cell.length_b   1.000
_cell.length_c   1.000
_cell.angle_alpha   90.00
_cell.angle_beta   90.00
_cell.angle_gamma   90.00
#
_symmetry.space_group_name_H-M   'P 1'
#
loop_
_entity.id
_entity.type
_entity.pdbx_description
1 polymer ?
#
loop_
_entity_poly.entity_id
_entity_poly.type
_entity_poly.pdbx_seq_one_letter_code
_entity_poly.pdbx_strand_id
1 'polypeptide(L)'
;MHRSGQPVGSTGSAGVRTPAPDGRSAMGSAPRRRVLAGSLVLGGVVAGATIAHHVARRRPLLAPVAAELRHPFLYLDMTVANDRMLRIGRRAIAMPRPVRAGVSVRDERLPADDDGPGPRVVVYEPAQRTRPSGAVVWIHGGGLIMGTPEQAHDWCSRLADELGVVVASVDYRLAPEHPYPAAVVDCHRALRWVADHADELGVDPDRIAVGGDSAGGGLAAATCLRARDLDGPAVAFQLLNYP
;
A
#
# COMPACT_ATOMS: atom_id res chain seq x y z
N MET A 1 -53.14 58.09 -13.55
CA MET A 1 -52.35 57.65 -14.73
C MET A 1 -52.17 56.14 -14.62
N HIS A 2 -53.12 55.37 -15.18
CA HIS A 2 -52.93 54.47 -16.35
C HIS A 2 -51.91 53.32 -16.08
N ARG A 3 -52.38 52.12 -15.71
CA ARG A 3 -52.84 50.98 -16.57
C ARG A 3 -51.64 50.06 -16.91
N SER A 4 -51.51 48.86 -16.33
CA SER A 4 -52.19 47.58 -16.64
C SER A 4 -51.29 46.66 -17.50
N GLY A 5 -51.11 45.39 -17.11
CA GLY A 5 -50.45 44.40 -17.99
C GLY A 5 -50.09 43.05 -17.36
N GLN A 6 -51.08 42.20 -17.16
CA GLN A 6 -51.07 40.73 -17.16
C GLN A 6 -52.29 40.33 -18.04
N PRO A 7 -52.52 39.10 -18.57
CA PRO A 7 -51.77 37.82 -18.43
C PRO A 7 -51.79 36.90 -19.73
N VAL A 8 -51.43 35.61 -19.54
CA VAL A 8 -51.94 34.35 -20.19
C VAL A 8 -51.27 33.76 -21.46
N GLY A 9 -51.01 32.43 -21.40
CA GLY A 9 -51.27 31.45 -22.48
C GLY A 9 -50.02 30.84 -23.14
N SER A 10 -49.57 29.62 -22.81
CA SER A 10 -50.10 28.27 -23.13
C SER A 10 -49.63 27.68 -24.48
N THR A 11 -49.05 26.48 -24.39
CA THR A 11 -49.06 25.35 -25.36
C THR A 11 -48.31 25.48 -26.70
N GLY A 12 -47.44 24.50 -26.96
CA GLY A 12 -46.92 24.22 -28.30
C GLY A 12 -46.04 22.98 -28.34
N SER A 13 -46.66 21.83 -28.67
CA SER A 13 -46.03 20.53 -28.87
C SER A 13 -45.20 20.45 -30.15
N ALA A 14 -44.00 19.88 -30.08
CA ALA A 14 -43.30 19.24 -31.21
C ALA A 14 -42.65 17.98 -30.62
N GLY A 15 -42.96 16.74 -31.01
CA GLY A 15 -43.26 16.28 -32.35
C GLY A 15 -41.96 15.80 -33.02
N VAL A 16 -41.25 14.84 -32.43
CA VAL A 16 -40.12 14.16 -33.09
C VAL A 16 -40.43 12.68 -33.22
N ARG A 17 -40.43 12.27 -34.49
CA ARG A 17 -40.85 10.98 -35.03
C ARG A 17 -39.80 9.91 -34.73
N THR A 18 -40.25 8.77 -34.24
CA THR A 18 -39.53 7.50 -34.27
C THR A 18 -39.53 6.93 -35.70
N PRO A 19 -38.39 6.49 -36.26
CA PRO A 19 -38.39 5.59 -37.40
C PRO A 19 -38.52 4.13 -36.95
N ALA A 20 -39.34 3.38 -37.69
CA ALA A 20 -39.54 1.94 -37.60
C ALA A 20 -38.33 1.15 -38.18
N PRO A 21 -38.23 -0.17 -37.94
CA PRO A 21 -36.97 -0.90 -38.01
C PRO A 21 -36.65 -1.42 -39.41
N ASP A 22 -35.43 -1.17 -39.89
CA ASP A 22 -34.90 -1.82 -41.10
C ASP A 22 -34.40 -3.24 -40.76
N GLY A 23 -35.11 -4.22 -41.32
CA GLY A 23 -34.70 -5.61 -41.34
C GLY A 23 -33.46 -5.80 -42.21
N ARG A 24 -32.33 -6.09 -41.56
CA ARG A 24 -31.21 -6.80 -42.21
C ARG A 24 -30.77 -7.95 -41.33
N SER A 25 -30.92 -9.13 -41.92
CA SER A 25 -30.45 -10.43 -41.44
C SER A 25 -29.02 -10.35 -40.88
N ALA A 26 -28.87 -10.61 -39.58
CA ALA A 26 -27.59 -10.88 -38.95
C ALA A 26 -27.61 -12.31 -38.43
N MET A 27 -27.16 -13.23 -39.28
CA MET A 27 -26.73 -14.57 -38.88
C MET A 27 -25.44 -14.41 -38.07
N GLY A 28 -25.61 -14.07 -36.78
CA GLY A 28 -24.53 -13.86 -35.82
C GLY A 28 -24.05 -15.19 -35.26
N SER A 29 -22.87 -15.61 -35.72
CA SER A 29 -22.11 -16.74 -35.22
C SER A 29 -22.02 -16.77 -33.69
N ALA A 30 -22.22 -17.96 -33.10
CA ALA A 30 -22.04 -18.24 -31.68
C ALA A 30 -20.67 -17.74 -31.14
N PRO A 31 -20.58 -17.25 -29.89
CA PRO A 31 -19.34 -16.73 -29.36
C PRO A 31 -18.32 -17.84 -29.10
N ARG A 32 -17.08 -17.54 -29.46
CA ARG A 32 -15.85 -18.34 -29.33
C ARG A 32 -15.59 -18.80 -27.88
N ARG A 33 -16.27 -19.85 -27.41
CA ARG A 33 -15.98 -20.48 -26.10
C ARG A 33 -14.74 -21.38 -26.10
N ARG A 34 -14.11 -21.65 -27.25
CA ARG A 34 -12.97 -22.59 -27.37
C ARG A 34 -11.57 -21.96 -27.23
N VAL A 35 -11.44 -20.63 -27.26
CA VAL A 35 -10.10 -19.97 -27.27
C VAL A 35 -9.56 -19.67 -25.86
N LEU A 36 -10.43 -19.52 -24.85
CA LEU A 36 -9.99 -19.26 -23.47
C LEU A 36 -9.36 -20.48 -22.79
N ALA A 37 -9.87 -21.70 -23.05
CA ALA A 37 -9.38 -22.92 -22.41
C ALA A 37 -7.93 -23.25 -22.81
N GLY A 38 -7.59 -23.11 -24.10
CA GLY A 38 -6.22 -23.35 -24.58
C GLY A 38 -5.21 -22.33 -24.06
N SER A 39 -5.62 -21.08 -23.86
CA SER A 39 -4.77 -20.01 -23.35
C SER A 39 -4.44 -20.18 -21.86
N LEU A 40 -5.39 -20.67 -21.06
CA LEU A 40 -5.20 -20.99 -19.65
C LEU A 40 -4.29 -22.22 -19.45
N VAL A 41 -4.46 -23.26 -20.27
CA VAL A 41 -3.61 -24.46 -20.22
C VAL A 41 -2.18 -24.13 -20.65
N LEU A 42 -2.00 -23.38 -21.75
CA LEU A 42 -0.67 -22.97 -22.20
C LEU A 42 0.02 -22.04 -21.21
N GLY A 43 -0.72 -21.10 -20.61
CA GLY A 43 -0.23 -20.24 -19.53
C GLY A 43 0.24 -21.03 -18.30
N GLY A 44 -0.50 -22.07 -17.90
CA GLY A 44 -0.13 -22.97 -16.81
C GLY A 44 1.13 -23.79 -17.09
N VAL A 45 1.29 -24.30 -18.32
CA VAL A 45 2.47 -25.07 -18.75
C VAL A 45 3.73 -24.18 -18.78
N VAL A 46 3.63 -22.97 -19.33
CA VAL A 46 4.76 -22.02 -19.38
C VAL A 46 5.17 -21.56 -17.98
N ALA A 47 4.21 -21.27 -17.10
CA ALA A 47 4.49 -20.95 -15.70
C ALA A 47 5.16 -22.12 -14.97
N GLY A 48 4.66 -23.36 -15.15
CA GLY A 48 5.24 -24.57 -14.56
C GLY A 48 6.68 -24.84 -15.05
N ALA A 49 6.95 -24.68 -16.35
CA ALA A 49 8.29 -24.83 -16.91
C ALA A 49 9.28 -23.79 -16.36
N THR A 50 8.83 -22.55 -16.16
CA THR A 50 9.66 -21.47 -15.59
C THR A 50 10.02 -21.75 -14.13
N ILE A 51 9.04 -22.19 -13.33
CA ILE A 51 9.28 -22.60 -11.93
C ILE A 51 10.22 -23.80 -11.88
N ALA A 52 9.98 -24.84 -12.68
CA ALA A 52 10.85 -26.02 -12.73
C ALA A 52 12.29 -25.64 -13.13
N HIS A 53 12.45 -24.72 -14.07
CA HIS A 53 13.75 -24.20 -14.46
C HIS A 53 14.48 -23.48 -13.32
N HIS A 54 13.80 -22.61 -12.56
CA HIS A 54 14.36 -21.97 -11.38
C HIS A 54 14.75 -22.96 -10.28
N VAL A 55 13.85 -23.89 -9.97
CA VAL A 55 14.10 -24.94 -8.97
C VAL A 55 15.34 -25.74 -9.36
N ALA A 56 15.44 -26.16 -10.64
CA ALA A 56 16.59 -26.92 -11.14
C ALA A 56 17.91 -26.13 -11.02
N ARG A 57 17.90 -24.82 -11.34
CA ARG A 57 19.09 -23.96 -11.20
C ARG A 57 19.52 -23.73 -9.76
N ARG A 58 18.57 -23.60 -8.82
CA ARG A 58 18.86 -23.33 -7.41
C ARG A 58 19.18 -24.59 -6.60
N ARG A 59 18.73 -25.77 -7.04
CA ARG A 59 18.98 -27.05 -6.36
C ARG A 59 20.46 -27.33 -6.02
N PRO A 60 21.45 -27.14 -6.92
CA PRO A 60 22.86 -27.34 -6.55
C PRO A 60 23.36 -26.29 -5.54
N LEU A 61 22.85 -25.05 -5.61
CA LEU A 61 23.22 -23.99 -4.66
C LEU A 61 22.70 -24.25 -3.24
N LEU A 62 21.56 -24.94 -3.14
CA LEU A 62 20.92 -25.28 -1.86
C LEU A 62 21.32 -26.66 -1.33
N ALA A 63 22.07 -27.46 -2.10
CA ALA A 63 22.55 -28.76 -1.67
C ALA A 63 23.37 -28.72 -0.37
N PRO A 64 24.23 -27.70 -0.11
CA PRO A 64 24.95 -27.57 1.15
C PRO A 64 24.07 -27.14 2.35
N VAL A 65 22.88 -26.58 2.10
CA VAL A 65 21.96 -26.15 3.17
C VAL A 65 21.33 -27.38 3.82
N ALA A 66 21.24 -27.44 5.15
CA ALA A 66 20.59 -28.54 5.86
C ALA A 66 19.13 -28.71 5.39
N ALA A 67 18.64 -29.96 5.27
CA ALA A 67 17.37 -30.25 4.61
C ALA A 67 16.17 -29.54 5.27
N GLU A 68 16.20 -29.45 6.60
CA GLU A 68 15.24 -28.75 7.45
C GLU A 68 15.22 -27.23 7.24
N LEU A 69 16.30 -26.64 6.71
CA LEU A 69 16.40 -25.22 6.38
C LEU A 69 16.10 -24.90 4.90
N ARG A 70 15.86 -25.92 4.06
CA ARG A 70 15.57 -25.74 2.62
C ARG A 70 14.12 -25.34 2.38
N HIS A 71 13.71 -24.19 2.90
CA HIS A 71 12.36 -23.66 2.68
C HIS A 71 12.05 -23.57 1.17
N PRO A 72 10.84 -23.93 0.70
CA PRO A 72 10.48 -23.89 -0.72
C PRO A 72 10.77 -22.57 -1.43
N PHE A 73 10.61 -21.43 -0.72
CA PHE A 73 10.95 -20.10 -1.23
C PHE A 73 12.41 -19.93 -1.65
N LEU A 74 13.35 -20.68 -1.07
CA LEU A 74 14.77 -20.59 -1.44
C LEU A 74 15.01 -21.05 -2.89
N TYR A 75 14.15 -21.92 -3.42
CA TYR A 75 14.22 -22.42 -4.79
C TYR A 75 13.62 -21.47 -5.82
N LEU A 76 12.89 -20.44 -5.38
CA LEU A 76 12.38 -19.38 -6.24
C LEU A 76 13.41 -18.26 -6.33
N ASP A 77 13.64 -17.76 -7.53
CA ASP A 77 14.43 -16.56 -7.72
C ASP A 77 13.55 -15.33 -7.47
N MET A 78 13.83 -14.63 -6.39
CA MET A 78 13.15 -13.38 -6.05
C MET A 78 13.85 -12.15 -6.67
N THR A 79 14.84 -12.38 -7.54
CA THR A 79 15.58 -11.29 -8.18
C THR A 79 14.66 -10.45 -9.06
N VAL A 80 14.57 -9.16 -8.73
CA VAL A 80 13.89 -8.18 -9.57
C VAL A 80 14.85 -7.77 -10.70
N ALA A 81 14.87 -8.57 -11.76
CA ALA A 81 15.84 -8.42 -12.85
C ALA A 81 15.47 -7.37 -13.92
N ASN A 82 14.22 -6.89 -13.92
CA ASN A 82 13.71 -5.91 -14.90
C ASN A 82 12.38 -5.29 -14.43
N ASP A 83 11.96 -4.22 -15.12
CA ASP A 83 10.71 -3.50 -14.84
C ASP A 83 9.45 -4.36 -14.87
N ARG A 84 9.41 -5.41 -15.70
CA ARG A 84 8.26 -6.31 -15.75
C ARG A 84 8.15 -7.11 -14.45
N MET A 85 9.26 -7.65 -13.96
CA MET A 85 9.31 -8.33 -12.67
C MET A 85 9.00 -7.37 -11.52
N LEU A 86 9.52 -6.13 -11.57
CA LEU A 86 9.22 -5.11 -10.57
C LEU A 86 7.71 -4.81 -10.50
N ARG A 87 7.06 -4.59 -11.64
CA ARG A 87 5.61 -4.36 -11.70
C ARG A 87 4.79 -5.53 -11.16
N ILE A 88 5.22 -6.76 -11.43
CA ILE A 88 4.56 -7.96 -10.89
C ILE A 88 4.76 -8.03 -9.38
N GLY A 89 5.99 -7.80 -8.89
CA GLY A 89 6.31 -7.78 -7.46
C GLY A 89 5.52 -6.70 -6.70
N ARG A 90 5.47 -5.46 -7.22
CA ARG A 90 4.67 -4.37 -6.65
C ARG A 90 3.20 -4.76 -6.51
N ARG A 91 2.61 -5.41 -7.53
CA ARG A 91 1.21 -5.88 -7.46
C ARG A 91 1.01 -7.05 -6.49
N ALA A 92 1.97 -7.97 -6.43
CA ALA A 92 1.87 -9.14 -5.56
C ALA A 92 1.94 -8.76 -4.08
N ILE A 93 2.80 -7.79 -3.74
CA ILE A 93 2.99 -7.37 -2.35
C ILE A 93 1.92 -6.36 -1.89
N ALA A 94 1.41 -5.52 -2.79
CA ALA A 94 0.39 -4.50 -2.48
C ALA A 94 -1.04 -5.06 -2.27
N MET A 95 -1.18 -6.38 -2.12
CA MET A 95 -2.49 -6.98 -1.82
C MET A 95 -2.92 -6.55 -0.41
N PRO A 96 -4.01 -5.78 -0.28
CA PRO A 96 -4.42 -5.27 1.02
C PRO A 96 -4.82 -6.43 1.92
N ARG A 97 -4.38 -6.36 3.18
CA ARG A 97 -4.78 -7.32 4.20
C ARG A 97 -6.01 -6.83 4.95
N PRO A 98 -6.81 -7.72 5.57
CA PRO A 98 -7.97 -7.29 6.33
C PRO A 98 -7.54 -6.45 7.53
N VAL A 99 -8.29 -5.38 7.78
CA VAL A 99 -8.18 -4.59 9.01
C VAL A 99 -8.94 -5.30 10.13
N ARG A 100 -8.38 -5.34 11.33
CA ARG A 100 -9.02 -5.92 12.50
C ARG A 100 -10.28 -5.13 12.89
N ALA A 101 -11.34 -5.85 13.26
CA ALA A 101 -12.58 -5.24 13.73
C ALA A 101 -12.33 -4.36 14.96
N GLY A 102 -13.00 -3.21 15.04
CA GLY A 102 -12.82 -2.24 16.14
C GLY A 102 -11.64 -1.29 15.96
N VAL A 103 -10.90 -1.37 14.85
CA VAL A 103 -9.84 -0.41 14.50
C VAL A 103 -10.30 0.43 13.32
N SER A 104 -10.32 1.75 13.49
CA SER A 104 -10.56 2.69 12.41
C SER A 104 -9.28 2.95 11.63
N VAL A 105 -9.42 3.18 10.32
CA VAL A 105 -8.30 3.47 9.42
C VAL A 105 -8.62 4.75 8.67
N ARG A 106 -7.69 5.68 8.64
CA ARG A 106 -7.78 6.92 7.85
C ARG A 106 -6.46 7.25 7.18
N ASP A 107 -6.57 8.00 6.10
CA ASP A 107 -5.44 8.51 5.35
C ASP A 107 -5.15 9.95 5.74
N GLU A 108 -3.89 10.23 6.05
CA GLU A 108 -3.38 11.58 6.23
C GLU A 108 -2.32 11.86 5.17
N ARG A 109 -2.39 13.05 4.55
CA ARG A 109 -1.38 13.52 3.61
C ARG A 109 -0.58 14.62 4.29
N LEU A 110 0.70 14.37 4.51
CA LEU A 110 1.56 15.40 5.08
C LEU A 110 1.73 16.56 4.07
N PRO A 111 1.97 17.79 4.57
CA PRO A 111 2.27 18.93 3.70
C PRO A 111 3.58 18.71 2.93
N ALA A 112 3.68 19.30 1.74
CA ALA A 112 4.95 19.38 1.04
C ALA A 112 5.90 20.37 1.72
N ASP A 113 7.20 20.14 1.57
CA ASP A 113 8.27 21.01 2.06
C ASP A 113 9.46 20.97 1.08
N ASP A 114 10.61 21.48 1.51
CA ASP A 114 11.84 21.54 0.71
C ASP A 114 12.35 20.14 0.27
N ASP A 115 11.96 19.07 0.97
CA ASP A 115 12.30 17.68 0.64
C ASP A 115 11.31 17.04 -0.37
N GLY A 116 10.28 17.79 -0.77
CA GLY A 116 9.30 17.45 -1.79
C GLY A 116 7.89 17.15 -1.24
N PRO A 117 7.08 16.36 -1.98
CA PRO A 117 5.70 16.10 -1.56
C PRO A 117 5.67 15.37 -0.22
N GLY A 118 4.70 15.70 0.64
CA GLY A 118 4.52 14.99 1.91
C GLY A 118 4.05 13.54 1.69
N PRO A 119 4.60 12.57 2.43
CA PRO A 119 4.19 11.18 2.30
C PRO A 119 2.73 10.99 2.74
N ARG A 120 2.10 9.92 2.27
CA ARG A 120 0.86 9.45 2.89
C ARG A 120 1.21 8.78 4.21
N VAL A 121 0.34 8.92 5.19
CA VAL A 121 0.37 8.15 6.42
C VAL A 121 -0.99 7.51 6.61
N VAL A 122 -1.01 6.19 6.76
CA VAL A 122 -2.21 5.43 7.10
C VAL A 122 -2.27 5.29 8.61
N VAL A 123 -3.25 5.95 9.22
CA VAL A 123 -3.41 5.98 10.68
C VAL A 123 -4.43 4.94 11.10
N TYR A 124 -4.01 4.05 12.00
CA TYR A 124 -4.85 3.05 12.64
C TYR A 124 -5.12 3.48 14.06
N GLU A 125 -6.39 3.49 14.43
CA GLU A 125 -6.83 3.93 15.75
C GLU A 125 -7.85 2.95 16.33
N PRO A 126 -7.55 2.27 17.45
CA PRO A 126 -8.47 1.36 18.10
C PRO A 126 -9.63 2.15 18.73
N ALA A 127 -10.84 1.60 18.66
CA ALA A 127 -12.05 2.25 19.17
C ALA A 127 -11.99 2.54 20.68
N GLN A 128 -11.26 1.71 21.43
CA GLN A 128 -11.06 1.86 22.87
C GLN A 128 -9.57 1.98 23.16
N ARG A 129 -9.13 3.20 23.48
CA ARG A 129 -7.78 3.47 24.02
C ARG A 129 -7.84 4.57 25.07
N THR A 130 -6.91 4.52 26.01
CA THR A 130 -6.64 5.63 26.93
C THR A 130 -6.01 6.78 26.17
N ARG A 131 -6.32 8.03 26.56
CA ARG A 131 -5.69 9.22 25.98
C ARG A 131 -5.01 10.03 27.10
N PRO A 132 -3.74 10.44 26.94
CA PRO A 132 -2.87 10.11 25.81
C PRO A 132 -2.43 8.63 25.81
N SER A 133 -2.35 8.01 24.63
CA SER A 133 -1.75 6.67 24.45
C SER A 133 -0.31 6.79 23.93
N GLY A 134 0.41 5.67 23.78
CA GLY A 134 1.60 5.67 22.93
C GLY A 134 1.24 5.74 21.44
N ALA A 135 2.27 5.83 20.60
CA ALA A 135 2.16 5.67 19.15
C ALA A 135 3.29 4.82 18.57
N VAL A 136 3.02 4.19 17.43
CA VAL A 136 4.03 3.50 16.62
C VAL A 136 4.03 4.06 15.21
N VAL A 137 5.17 4.58 14.76
CA VAL A 137 5.42 4.83 13.35
C VAL A 137 5.85 3.52 12.71
N TRP A 138 5.01 2.95 11.84
CA TRP A 138 5.30 1.69 11.16
C TRP A 138 5.82 1.93 9.74
N ILE A 139 6.89 1.22 9.38
CA ILE A 139 7.56 1.33 8.08
C ILE A 139 7.55 -0.05 7.43
N HIS A 140 6.85 -0.16 6.30
CA HIS A 140 6.65 -1.43 5.64
C HIS A 140 7.92 -1.92 4.92
N GLY A 141 8.05 -3.24 4.76
CA GLY A 141 9.07 -3.86 3.92
C GLY A 141 8.81 -3.72 2.42
N GLY A 142 9.64 -4.38 1.60
CA GLY A 142 9.54 -4.38 0.13
C GLY A 142 10.83 -4.01 -0.60
N GLY A 143 11.98 -4.11 0.08
CA GLY A 143 13.29 -3.90 -0.56
C GLY A 143 13.53 -2.48 -1.06
N LEU A 144 12.84 -1.48 -0.50
CA LEU A 144 12.87 -0.06 -0.92
C LEU A 144 12.33 0.22 -2.33
N ILE A 145 11.97 -0.82 -3.08
CA ILE A 145 11.51 -0.72 -4.48
C ILE A 145 10.05 -1.17 -4.66
N MET A 146 9.48 -1.81 -3.64
CA MET A 146 8.11 -2.31 -3.57
C MET A 146 7.53 -2.03 -2.18
N GLY A 147 6.25 -2.36 -2.02
CA GLY A 147 5.54 -2.28 -0.75
C GLY A 147 4.55 -1.12 -0.71
N THR A 148 3.53 -1.27 0.13
CA THR A 148 2.59 -0.19 0.49
C THR A 148 2.15 -0.38 1.95
N PRO A 149 1.58 0.65 2.62
CA PRO A 149 1.05 0.50 3.96
C PRO A 149 -0.04 -0.57 4.12
N GLU A 150 -0.86 -0.78 3.09
CA GLU A 150 -2.02 -1.69 3.10
C GLU A 150 -1.62 -3.16 3.21
N GLN A 151 -0.41 -3.51 2.78
CA GLN A 151 0.12 -4.87 2.91
C GLN A 151 0.30 -5.29 4.38
N ALA A 152 0.35 -4.31 5.29
CA ALA A 152 0.51 -4.49 6.72
C ALA A 152 -0.77 -4.12 7.50
N HIS A 153 -1.93 -4.00 6.85
CA HIS A 153 -3.20 -3.67 7.55
C HIS A 153 -3.48 -4.60 8.73
N ASP A 154 -3.30 -5.91 8.56
CA ASP A 154 -3.52 -6.91 9.61
C ASP A 154 -2.57 -6.70 10.79
N TRP A 155 -1.29 -6.47 10.51
CA TRP A 155 -0.24 -6.25 11.51
C TRP A 155 -0.42 -4.93 12.25
N CYS A 156 -0.58 -3.82 11.52
CA CYS A 156 -0.74 -2.49 12.10
C CYS A 156 -2.03 -2.38 12.91
N SER A 157 -3.15 -2.91 12.42
CA SER A 157 -4.41 -2.89 13.17
C SER A 157 -4.37 -3.80 14.39
N ARG A 158 -3.70 -4.95 14.31
CA ARG A 158 -3.44 -5.81 15.48
C ARG A 158 -2.59 -5.10 16.52
N LEU A 159 -1.51 -4.44 16.11
CA LEU A 159 -0.62 -3.70 17.01
C LEU A 159 -1.37 -2.56 17.71
N ALA A 160 -2.20 -1.83 16.95
CA ALA A 160 -3.05 -0.77 17.47
C ALA A 160 -4.04 -1.29 18.53
N ASP A 161 -4.74 -2.39 18.23
CA ASP A 161 -5.73 -3.01 19.13
C ASP A 161 -5.08 -3.62 20.39
N GLU A 162 -4.06 -4.46 20.23
CA GLU A 162 -3.46 -5.21 21.35
C GLU A 162 -2.68 -4.30 22.32
N LEU A 163 -2.11 -3.20 21.84
CA LEU A 163 -1.36 -2.26 22.69
C LEU A 163 -2.17 -1.03 23.11
N GLY A 164 -3.35 -0.80 22.52
CA GLY A 164 -4.13 0.41 22.76
C GLY A 164 -3.42 1.69 22.32
N VAL A 165 -2.70 1.65 21.19
CA VAL A 165 -1.88 2.76 20.67
C VAL A 165 -2.35 3.21 19.29
N VAL A 166 -1.95 4.42 18.91
CA VAL A 166 -2.07 4.87 17.52
C VAL A 166 -0.95 4.24 16.68
N VAL A 167 -1.25 3.75 15.49
CA VAL A 167 -0.21 3.33 14.53
C VAL A 167 -0.26 4.22 13.31
N ALA A 168 0.86 4.83 12.94
CA ALA A 168 1.03 5.67 11.77
C ALA A 168 1.93 4.95 10.75
N SER A 169 1.34 4.32 9.74
CA SER A 169 2.08 3.55 8.73
C SER A 169 2.44 4.42 7.52
N VAL A 170 3.73 4.51 7.21
CA VAL A 170 4.27 5.48 6.23
C VAL A 170 4.25 4.92 4.82
N ASP A 171 3.69 5.67 3.87
CA ASP A 171 3.74 5.42 2.42
C ASP A 171 4.93 6.18 1.82
N TYR A 172 6.14 5.70 2.11
CA TYR A 172 7.37 6.38 1.74
C TYR A 172 7.69 6.22 0.25
N ARG A 173 8.38 7.22 -0.33
CA ARG A 173 8.80 7.17 -1.74
C ARG A 173 9.73 5.99 -2.02
N LEU A 174 9.45 5.25 -3.09
CA LEU A 174 10.20 4.06 -3.50
C LEU A 174 11.25 4.38 -4.57
N ALA A 175 12.35 3.62 -4.53
CA ALA A 175 13.28 3.51 -5.65
C ALA A 175 12.68 2.61 -6.76
N PRO A 176 13.17 2.70 -8.02
CA PRO A 176 14.21 3.61 -8.50
C PRO A 176 13.75 5.05 -8.74
N GLU A 177 12.44 5.35 -8.69
CA GLU A 177 11.90 6.68 -8.98
C GLU A 177 12.40 7.74 -8.00
N HIS A 178 12.58 7.35 -6.75
CA HIS A 178 13.11 8.19 -5.68
C HIS A 178 14.22 7.44 -4.93
N PRO A 179 15.48 7.56 -5.39
CA PRO A 179 16.60 6.91 -4.73
C PRO A 179 16.86 7.52 -3.34
N TYR A 180 17.81 6.93 -2.62
CA TYR A 180 18.31 7.50 -1.36
C TYR A 180 18.67 8.99 -1.55
N PRO A 181 18.27 9.89 -0.61
CA PRO A 181 17.72 9.61 0.72
C PRO A 181 16.19 9.67 0.86
N ALA A 182 15.43 9.64 -0.25
CA ALA A 182 13.99 9.97 -0.22
C ALA A 182 13.16 9.19 0.82
N ALA A 183 13.32 7.86 0.89
CA ALA A 183 12.55 7.02 1.80
C ALA A 183 12.79 7.36 3.30
N VAL A 184 14.05 7.52 3.72
CA VAL A 184 14.37 7.83 5.13
C VAL A 184 13.94 9.26 5.50
N VAL A 185 13.96 10.18 4.54
CA VAL A 185 13.43 11.53 4.73
C VAL A 185 11.92 11.48 4.97
N ASP A 186 11.18 10.73 4.15
CA ASP A 186 9.73 10.58 4.33
C ASP A 186 9.36 9.90 5.66
N CYS A 187 10.10 8.87 6.06
CA CYS A 187 9.90 8.21 7.36
C CYS A 187 10.17 9.14 8.54
N HIS A 188 11.21 9.98 8.47
CA HIS A 188 11.49 10.98 9.50
C HIS A 188 10.44 12.10 9.53
N ARG A 189 9.94 12.54 8.38
CA ARG A 189 8.83 13.49 8.29
C ARG A 189 7.55 12.95 8.92
N ALA A 190 7.25 11.67 8.72
CA ALA A 190 6.14 11.01 9.39
C ALA A 190 6.33 10.93 10.92
N LEU A 191 7.54 10.60 11.38
CA LEU A 191 7.87 10.63 12.81
C LEU A 191 7.67 12.02 13.42
N ARG A 192 8.19 13.06 12.75
CA ARG A 192 7.98 14.46 13.14
C ARG A 192 6.52 14.82 13.19
N TRP A 193 5.76 14.47 12.16
CA TRP A 193 4.32 14.75 12.13
C TRP A 193 3.58 14.12 13.32
N VAL A 194 3.87 12.87 13.67
CA VAL A 194 3.26 12.23 14.86
C VAL A 194 3.60 12.97 16.14
N ALA A 195 4.85 13.42 16.31
CA ALA A 195 5.27 14.18 17.49
C ALA A 195 4.66 15.59 17.53
N ASP A 196 4.67 16.30 16.41
CA ASP A 196 4.17 17.67 16.28
C ASP A 196 2.64 17.74 16.45
N HIS A 197 1.92 16.67 16.11
CA HIS A 197 0.45 16.56 16.23
C HIS A 197 0.03 15.63 17.37
N ALA A 198 0.89 15.39 18.35
CA ALA A 198 0.65 14.43 19.44
C ALA A 198 -0.66 14.74 20.18
N ASP A 199 -0.95 16.01 20.49
CA ASP A 199 -2.18 16.43 21.16
C ASP A 199 -3.43 16.10 20.34
N GLU A 200 -3.43 16.41 19.04
CA GLU A 200 -4.54 16.12 18.13
C GLU A 200 -4.76 14.62 17.97
N LEU A 201 -3.66 13.86 17.92
CA LEU A 201 -3.67 12.40 17.89
C LEU A 201 -3.97 11.79 19.26
N GLY A 202 -4.05 12.57 20.35
CA GLY A 202 -4.17 12.05 21.71
C GLY A 202 -3.05 11.05 22.05
N VAL A 203 -1.83 11.37 21.65
CA VAL A 203 -0.60 10.58 21.84
C VAL A 203 0.30 11.30 22.84
N ASP A 204 1.01 10.53 23.65
CA ASP A 204 2.06 11.01 24.53
C ASP A 204 3.37 11.09 23.70
N PRO A 205 3.94 12.30 23.50
CA PRO A 205 5.13 12.46 22.67
C PRO A 205 6.36 11.73 23.22
N ASP A 206 6.40 11.43 24.53
CA ASP A 206 7.48 10.66 25.15
C ASP A 206 7.30 9.13 24.97
N ARG A 207 6.21 8.71 24.33
CA ARG A 207 5.84 7.29 24.10
C ARG A 207 5.65 6.96 22.62
N ILE A 208 6.45 7.58 21.76
CA ILE A 208 6.50 7.29 20.32
C ILE A 208 7.57 6.25 20.03
N ALA A 209 7.18 5.14 19.41
CA ALA A 209 8.08 4.10 18.91
C ALA A 209 8.16 4.14 17.38
N VAL A 210 9.25 3.60 16.83
CA VAL A 210 9.41 3.38 15.38
C VAL A 210 9.59 1.88 15.14
N GLY A 211 8.89 1.32 14.17
CA GLY A 211 9.00 -0.10 13.85
C GLY A 211 8.93 -0.36 12.36
N GLY A 212 9.47 -1.50 11.92
CA GLY A 212 9.34 -1.92 10.54
C GLY A 212 9.85 -3.32 10.30
N ASP A 213 9.55 -3.85 9.11
CA ASP A 213 9.92 -5.19 8.67
C ASP A 213 10.85 -5.18 7.46
N SER A 214 11.87 -6.05 7.46
CA SER A 214 12.84 -6.16 6.36
C SER A 214 13.48 -4.80 6.05
N ALA A 215 13.44 -4.34 4.79
CA ALA A 215 13.89 -3.01 4.40
C ALA A 215 13.25 -1.87 5.23
N GLY A 216 12.01 -2.05 5.69
CA GLY A 216 11.34 -1.12 6.59
C GLY A 216 11.93 -1.12 8.00
N GLY A 217 12.45 -2.28 8.47
CA GLY A 217 13.25 -2.37 9.69
C GLY A 217 14.58 -1.62 9.57
N GLY A 218 15.26 -1.74 8.42
CA GLY A 218 16.42 -0.92 8.09
C GLY A 218 16.11 0.59 8.08
N LEU A 219 14.97 0.98 7.50
CA LEU A 219 14.49 2.37 7.53
C LEU A 219 14.10 2.83 8.94
N ALA A 220 13.54 1.96 9.79
CA ALA A 220 13.24 2.28 11.18
C ALA A 220 14.50 2.65 11.95
N ALA A 221 15.57 1.84 11.82
CA ALA A 221 16.87 2.14 12.39
C ALA A 221 17.44 3.46 11.84
N ALA A 222 17.40 3.65 10.52
CA ALA A 222 17.89 4.88 9.87
C ALA A 222 17.09 6.13 10.29
N THR A 223 15.79 6.00 10.50
CA THR A 223 14.92 7.09 10.98
C THR A 223 15.27 7.49 12.40
N CYS A 224 15.54 6.52 13.29
CA CYS A 224 15.99 6.80 14.66
C CYS A 224 17.36 7.50 14.68
N LEU A 225 18.30 7.06 13.84
CA LEU A 225 19.60 7.73 13.69
C LEU A 225 19.44 9.16 13.18
N ARG A 226 18.60 9.36 12.16
CA ARG A 226 18.29 10.68 11.62
C ARG A 226 17.63 11.59 12.67
N ALA A 227 16.71 11.06 13.47
CA ALA A 227 16.10 11.82 14.55
C ALA A 227 17.13 12.26 15.60
N ARG A 228 18.03 11.35 16.01
CA ARG A 228 19.16 11.70 16.90
C ARG A 228 20.04 12.81 16.30
N ASP A 229 20.41 12.68 15.02
CA ASP A 229 21.33 13.60 14.35
C ASP A 229 20.71 14.98 14.07
N LEU A 230 19.38 15.09 14.12
CA LEU A 230 18.60 16.32 13.93
C LEU A 230 17.94 16.83 15.21
N ASP A 231 18.41 16.37 16.37
CA ASP A 231 17.90 16.75 17.70
C ASP A 231 16.39 16.50 17.90
N GLY A 232 15.83 15.51 17.22
CA GLY A 232 14.49 14.97 17.49
C GLY A 232 13.71 14.51 16.25
N PRO A 233 12.48 14.01 16.49
CA PRO A 233 11.81 13.82 17.79
C PRO A 233 12.41 12.67 18.63
N ALA A 234 12.11 12.63 19.93
CA ALA A 234 12.49 11.51 20.78
C ALA A 234 11.81 10.20 20.35
N VAL A 235 12.54 9.09 20.40
CA VAL A 235 12.01 7.75 20.10
C VAL A 235 12.19 6.87 21.33
N ALA A 236 11.08 6.41 21.90
CA ALA A 236 11.04 5.60 23.12
C ALA A 236 11.46 4.15 22.89
N PHE A 237 11.22 3.62 21.69
CA PHE A 237 11.49 2.23 21.34
C PHE A 237 11.67 2.03 19.83
N GLN A 238 12.49 1.05 19.44
CA GLN A 238 12.64 0.64 18.05
C GLN A 238 12.35 -0.87 17.87
N LEU A 239 11.42 -1.21 16.98
CA LEU A 239 11.07 -2.59 16.62
C LEU A 239 11.67 -2.95 15.25
N LEU A 240 12.78 -3.69 15.25
CA LEU A 240 13.51 -4.05 14.04
C LEU A 240 13.24 -5.53 13.68
N ASN A 241 12.25 -5.77 12.83
CA ASN A 241 11.88 -7.13 12.44
C ASN A 241 12.67 -7.58 11.21
N TYR A 242 13.61 -8.52 11.41
CA TYR A 242 14.55 -9.03 10.39
C TYR A 242 15.13 -7.91 9.48
N PRO A 243 15.74 -6.85 10.07
CA PRO A 243 16.15 -5.64 9.37
C PRO A 243 17.25 -5.86 8.33
#